data_AF-X1I3Q7-F1
#
_entry.id   AF-X1I3Q7-F1
#
_cell.length_a   1.000
_cell.length_b   1.000
_cell.length_c   1.000
_cell.angle_alpha   90.00
_cell.angle_beta   90.00
_cell.angle_gamma   90.00
#
_symmetry.space_group_name_H-M   'P 1'
#
loop_
_entity.id
_entity.type
_entity.pdbx_description
1 polymer ?
#
loop_
_entity_poly.entity_id
_entity_poly.type
_entity_poly.pdbx_seq_one_letter_code
_entity_poly.pdbx_strand_id
1 'polypeptide(L)'
;YHHPTTNELKEFATSSQGSKKLNLFETLWKIPGVKMMYYRDDNNTSDKGVIYLEHRDEKTGKKLKDIIEYEGHGINQKTKFIPDTKDFYKYSEHEDSATLLDNKGHTIDEWLKVTNQIDFPMIVDQVPRYFKNPRSCDIVTSTLGEYGFGYEHGKTKANYPYSHDIGLKKSMTVPFIIGGSPNIPRLELPYCKTTDMVPTLLCLLGEKPHYSVVGKSVFDYS
;
A
#
# COMPACT_ATOMS: atom_id res chain seq x y z
N TYR A 1 -4.24 16.22 -14.57
CA TYR A 1 -5.13 15.05 -14.63
C TYR A 1 -6.19 15.23 -13.56
N HIS A 2 -7.46 15.14 -13.93
CA HIS A 2 -8.59 15.27 -13.00
C HIS A 2 -9.05 13.86 -12.63
N HIS A 3 -9.02 13.53 -11.34
CA HIS A 3 -9.61 12.28 -10.85
C HIS A 3 -11.10 12.52 -10.53
N PRO A 4 -11.99 11.56 -10.77
CA PRO A 4 -13.39 11.71 -10.43
C PRO A 4 -13.56 11.87 -8.92
N THR A 5 -14.49 12.73 -8.54
CA THR A 5 -14.96 12.88 -7.16
C THR A 5 -15.67 11.61 -6.69
N THR A 6 -15.75 11.45 -5.38
CA THR A 6 -16.49 10.37 -4.72
C THR A 6 -17.96 10.38 -5.14
N ASN A 7 -18.54 11.56 -5.37
CA ASN A 7 -19.91 11.66 -5.86
C ASN A 7 -20.05 11.17 -7.32
N GLU A 8 -19.11 11.52 -8.20
CA GLU A 8 -19.09 11.02 -9.58
C GLU A 8 -18.93 9.50 -9.63
N LEU A 9 -18.14 8.91 -8.72
CA LEU A 9 -17.99 7.45 -8.59
C LEU A 9 -19.25 6.76 -8.06
N LYS A 10 -20.09 7.45 -7.25
CA LYS A 10 -21.40 6.94 -6.79
C LYS A 10 -22.47 7.04 -7.87
N GLU A 11 -22.34 8.02 -8.75
CA GLU A 11 -23.29 8.33 -9.82
C GLU A 11 -22.77 7.89 -11.20
N PHE A 12 -21.84 6.92 -11.23
CA PHE A 12 -21.08 6.56 -12.42
C PHE A 12 -22.00 6.14 -13.57
N ALA A 13 -21.89 6.84 -14.70
CA ALA A 13 -22.64 6.53 -15.91
C ALA A 13 -21.95 5.40 -16.68
N THR A 14 -22.64 4.28 -16.87
CA THR A 14 -22.10 3.15 -17.64
C THR A 14 -22.11 3.45 -19.14
N SER A 15 -21.13 2.91 -19.87
CA SER A 15 -20.99 3.08 -21.32
C SER A 15 -22.06 2.34 -22.16
N SER A 16 -22.91 1.53 -21.55
CA SER A 16 -24.05 0.88 -22.23
C SER A 16 -25.18 1.88 -22.45
N GLN A 17 -25.97 1.69 -23.53
CA GLN A 17 -27.00 2.60 -24.06
C GLN A 17 -28.19 2.96 -23.12
N GLY A 18 -28.09 2.75 -21.80
CA GLY A 18 -29.10 3.14 -20.82
C GLY A 18 -28.62 4.24 -19.88
N SER A 19 -29.54 5.09 -19.42
CA SER A 19 -29.32 6.12 -18.39
C SER A 19 -29.06 5.55 -16.99
N LYS A 20 -28.63 4.30 -16.89
CA LYS A 20 -28.48 3.60 -15.61
C LYS A 20 -27.19 4.04 -14.95
N LYS A 21 -27.33 4.73 -13.83
CA LYS A 21 -26.22 5.06 -12.95
C LYS A 21 -25.86 3.87 -12.06
N LEU A 22 -24.58 3.74 -11.76
CA LEU A 22 -24.03 2.68 -10.94
C LEU A 22 -23.23 3.29 -9.79
N ASN A 23 -23.56 2.90 -8.57
CA ASN A 23 -22.70 3.17 -7.43
C ASN A 23 -21.52 2.19 -7.45
N LEU A 24 -20.34 2.68 -7.83
CA LEU A 24 -19.15 1.83 -7.97
C LEU A 24 -18.73 1.21 -6.65
N PHE A 25 -18.76 1.96 -5.55
CA PHE A 25 -18.42 1.45 -4.22
C PHE A 25 -19.30 0.27 -3.83
N GLU A 26 -20.63 0.40 -3.96
CA GLU A 26 -21.55 -0.71 -3.66
C GLU A 26 -21.37 -1.90 -4.61
N THR A 27 -21.05 -1.63 -5.87
CA THR A 27 -20.91 -2.69 -6.88
C THR A 27 -19.63 -3.50 -6.67
N LEU A 28 -18.52 -2.83 -6.40
CA LEU A 28 -17.24 -3.49 -6.13
C LEU A 28 -17.31 -4.36 -4.86
N TRP A 29 -18.09 -3.94 -3.86
CA TRP A 29 -18.39 -4.72 -2.66
C TRP A 29 -19.20 -6.01 -2.90
N LYS A 30 -19.78 -6.20 -4.09
CA LYS A 30 -20.47 -7.43 -4.50
C LYS A 30 -19.56 -8.44 -5.18
N ILE A 31 -18.32 -8.05 -5.52
CA ILE A 31 -17.33 -8.95 -6.10
C ILE A 31 -16.95 -9.98 -5.02
N PRO A 32 -17.01 -11.29 -5.31
CA PRO A 32 -16.63 -12.33 -4.37
C PRO A 32 -15.22 -12.13 -3.82
N GLY A 33 -15.06 -12.32 -2.51
CA GLY A 33 -13.77 -12.24 -1.83
C GLY A 33 -13.29 -10.85 -1.45
N VAL A 34 -13.90 -9.75 -1.92
CA VAL A 34 -13.44 -8.40 -1.55
C VAL A 34 -13.54 -8.20 -0.04
N LYS A 35 -12.40 -7.88 0.59
CA LYS A 35 -12.26 -7.62 2.03
C LYS A 35 -12.03 -6.16 2.36
N MET A 36 -11.37 -5.44 1.46
CA MET A 36 -11.03 -4.05 1.64
C MET A 36 -11.06 -3.26 0.34
N MET A 37 -11.23 -1.94 0.48
CA MET A 37 -11.27 -0.98 -0.61
C MET A 37 -10.59 0.33 -0.21
N TYR A 38 -9.65 0.79 -1.02
CA TYR A 38 -9.01 2.10 -0.87
C TYR A 38 -9.51 3.08 -1.91
N TYR A 39 -9.67 4.34 -1.49
CA TYR A 39 -9.97 5.45 -2.39
C TYR A 39 -9.56 6.79 -1.77
N ARG A 40 -9.32 7.79 -2.61
CA ARG A 40 -8.92 9.15 -2.20
C ARG A 40 -10.10 9.98 -1.72
N ASP A 41 -9.83 10.93 -0.84
CA ASP A 41 -10.72 12.07 -0.62
C ASP A 41 -10.68 13.04 -1.82
N ASP A 42 -11.78 13.77 -2.01
CA ASP A 42 -11.98 14.68 -3.14
C ASP A 42 -11.01 15.88 -3.09
N ASN A 43 -10.46 16.20 -1.91
CA ASN A 43 -9.59 17.35 -1.70
C ASN A 43 -8.10 17.00 -1.74
N ASN A 44 -7.73 15.79 -2.16
CA ASN A 44 -6.34 15.37 -2.23
C ASN A 44 -5.53 16.20 -3.23
N THR A 45 -4.32 16.57 -2.83
CA THR A 45 -3.31 17.16 -3.70
C THR A 45 -2.14 16.20 -3.87
N SER A 46 -1.16 16.60 -4.68
CA SER A 46 0.13 15.93 -4.75
C SER A 46 0.76 15.82 -3.35
N ASP A 47 0.76 16.91 -2.61
CA ASP A 47 1.56 17.08 -1.40
C ASP A 47 0.86 16.62 -0.12
N LYS A 48 -0.47 16.55 -0.11
CA LYS A 48 -1.22 16.11 1.07
C LYS A 48 -2.57 15.55 0.71
N GLY A 49 -3.10 14.70 1.56
CA GLY A 49 -4.43 14.17 1.37
C GLY A 49 -4.80 13.05 2.33
N VAL A 50 -5.97 12.50 2.07
CA VAL A 50 -6.58 11.42 2.83
C VAL A 50 -6.89 10.27 1.88
N ILE A 51 -6.50 9.06 2.27
CA ILE A 51 -6.96 7.81 1.66
C ILE A 51 -7.87 7.13 2.68
N TYR A 52 -9.08 6.81 2.25
CA TYR A 52 -10.00 6.00 3.03
C TYR A 52 -9.73 4.52 2.77
N LEU A 53 -9.72 3.73 3.84
CA LEU A 53 -9.72 2.28 3.81
C LEU A 53 -11.07 1.79 4.33
N GLU A 54 -11.95 1.38 3.43
CA GLU A 54 -13.17 0.67 3.81
C GLU A 54 -12.91 -0.83 3.92
N HIS A 55 -13.35 -1.43 5.02
CA HIS A 55 -13.32 -2.87 5.23
C HIS A 55 -14.59 -3.34 5.93
N ARG A 56 -14.79 -4.65 6.04
CA ARG A 56 -15.91 -5.22 6.81
C ARG A 56 -15.39 -5.89 8.06
N ASP A 57 -16.10 -5.66 9.15
CA ASP A 57 -15.93 -6.46 10.35
C ASP A 57 -16.37 -7.90 10.08
N GLU A 58 -15.51 -8.87 10.35
CA GLU A 58 -15.78 -10.28 10.04
C GLU A 58 -16.93 -10.86 10.87
N LYS A 59 -17.16 -10.33 12.08
CA LYS A 59 -18.19 -10.86 13.01
C LYS A 59 -19.57 -10.28 12.74
N THR A 60 -19.65 -8.99 12.46
CA THR A 60 -20.90 -8.23 12.34
C THR A 60 -21.27 -7.90 10.91
N GLY A 61 -20.33 -8.01 9.96
CA GLY A 61 -20.50 -7.58 8.57
C GLY A 61 -20.60 -6.07 8.40
N LYS A 62 -20.49 -5.29 9.48
CA LYS A 62 -20.55 -3.82 9.45
C LYS A 62 -19.36 -3.28 8.66
N LYS A 63 -19.62 -2.30 7.79
CA LYS A 63 -18.55 -1.54 7.15
C LYS A 63 -17.88 -0.63 8.17
N LEU A 64 -16.56 -0.70 8.22
CA LEU A 64 -15.68 0.14 9.01
C LEU A 64 -14.82 0.97 8.06
N LYS A 65 -14.31 2.09 8.55
CA LYS A 65 -13.52 3.01 7.73
C LYS A 65 -12.31 3.53 8.50
N ASP A 66 -11.16 2.99 8.17
CA ASP A 66 -9.87 3.51 8.60
C ASP A 66 -9.43 4.65 7.67
N ILE A 67 -8.51 5.48 8.16
CA ILE A 67 -8.02 6.67 7.47
C ILE A 67 -6.49 6.62 7.39
N ILE A 68 -5.94 6.89 6.22
CA ILE A 68 -4.51 7.16 6.00
C ILE A 68 -4.38 8.62 5.57
N GLU A 69 -3.78 9.45 6.42
CA GLU A 69 -3.39 10.81 6.06
C GLU A 69 -1.95 10.79 5.54
N TYR A 70 -1.65 11.60 4.53
CA TYR A 70 -0.29 11.78 4.02
C TYR A 70 0.07 13.25 3.84
N GLU A 71 1.35 13.53 3.98
CA GLU A 71 1.97 14.81 3.65
C GLU A 71 3.36 14.61 3.03
N GLY A 72 3.81 15.56 2.19
CA GLY A 72 5.13 15.55 1.58
C GLY A 72 5.27 14.60 0.37
N HIS A 73 6.50 14.44 -0.11
CA HIS A 73 6.84 13.66 -1.31
C HIS A 73 8.18 12.95 -1.17
N GLY A 74 8.35 11.86 -1.93
CA GLY A 74 9.63 11.14 -2.02
C GLY A 74 10.08 10.69 -0.64
N ILE A 75 11.32 11.02 -0.27
CA ILE A 75 11.91 10.70 1.03
C ILE A 75 11.27 11.47 2.19
N ASN A 76 10.69 12.64 1.92
CA ASN A 76 10.06 13.50 2.93
C ASN A 76 8.58 13.17 3.15
N GLN A 77 8.03 12.18 2.46
CA GLN A 77 6.66 11.79 2.68
C GLN A 77 6.50 11.19 4.08
N LYS A 78 5.49 11.67 4.80
CA LYS A 78 5.04 11.13 6.08
C LYS A 78 3.59 10.69 5.95
N THR A 79 3.27 9.60 6.63
CA THR A 79 1.93 9.06 6.66
C THR A 79 1.51 8.73 8.09
N LYS A 80 0.22 8.88 8.33
CA LYS A 80 -0.42 8.72 9.61
C LYS A 80 -1.62 7.80 9.43
N PHE A 81 -1.76 6.83 10.30
CA PHE A 81 -2.88 5.90 10.29
C PHE A 81 -3.82 6.18 11.45
N ILE A 82 -5.10 6.27 11.16
CA ILE A 82 -6.16 6.50 12.14
C ILE A 82 -7.17 5.36 11.95
N PRO A 83 -7.08 4.29 12.76
CA PRO A 83 -8.04 3.22 12.69
C PRO A 83 -9.41 3.68 13.24
N ASP A 84 -10.47 3.09 12.73
CA ASP A 84 -11.81 3.11 13.33
C ASP A 84 -11.79 2.26 14.63
N THR A 85 -12.96 1.81 15.08
CA THR A 85 -13.13 0.92 16.23
C THR A 85 -12.41 -0.42 16.11
N LYS A 86 -12.00 -0.85 14.91
CA LYS A 86 -11.17 -2.04 14.69
C LYS A 86 -10.15 -1.78 13.60
N ASP A 87 -8.89 -1.71 14.02
CA ASP A 87 -7.73 -1.58 13.15
C ASP A 87 -7.65 -2.76 12.17
N PHE A 88 -7.83 -2.50 10.87
CA PHE A 88 -7.75 -3.52 9.85
C PHE A 88 -6.36 -4.15 9.72
N TYR A 89 -5.29 -3.37 9.92
CA TYR A 89 -3.91 -3.83 9.79
C TYR A 89 -3.36 -4.47 11.06
N LYS A 90 -4.10 -4.39 12.16
CA LYS A 90 -3.76 -4.93 13.49
C LYS A 90 -2.52 -4.28 14.09
N TYR A 91 -2.17 -3.06 13.70
CA TYR A 91 -1.07 -2.32 14.30
C TYR A 91 -1.29 -2.06 15.79
N SER A 92 -2.54 -1.89 16.24
CA SER A 92 -2.89 -1.75 17.65
C SER A 92 -2.68 -3.02 18.48
N GLU A 93 -2.55 -4.20 17.84
CA GLU A 93 -2.41 -5.49 18.54
C GLU A 93 -0.95 -5.82 18.88
N HIS A 94 0.01 -5.04 18.40
CA HIS A 94 1.44 -5.24 18.65
C HIS A 94 2.06 -3.99 19.29
N GLU A 95 2.79 -4.18 20.40
CA GLU A 95 3.34 -3.09 21.22
C GLU A 95 4.15 -2.09 20.39
N ASP A 96 5.09 -2.56 19.58
CA ASP A 96 5.96 -1.69 18.77
C ASP A 96 5.19 -0.87 17.73
N SER A 97 4.26 -1.48 16.98
CA SER A 97 3.50 -0.74 15.97
C SER A 97 2.43 0.16 16.56
N ALA A 98 1.88 -0.20 17.72
CA ALA A 98 0.92 0.64 18.43
C ALA A 98 1.53 1.99 18.82
N THR A 99 2.85 2.06 19.01
CA THR A 99 3.55 3.34 19.29
C THR A 99 3.44 4.36 18.16
N LEU A 100 3.20 3.93 16.91
CA LEU A 100 3.01 4.81 15.75
C LEU A 100 1.54 5.20 15.53
N LEU A 101 0.62 4.71 16.37
CA LEU A 101 -0.77 5.16 16.40
C LEU A 101 -0.94 6.38 17.33
N ASP A 102 0.04 7.29 17.30
CA ASP A 102 0.15 8.45 18.20
C ASP A 102 -0.42 9.75 17.60
N ASN A 103 -1.18 9.61 16.50
CA ASN A 103 -1.77 10.69 15.73
C ASN A 103 -0.74 11.63 15.04
N LYS A 104 0.51 11.18 14.81
CA LYS A 104 1.54 11.90 14.05
C LYS A 104 1.87 11.21 12.73
N GLY A 105 2.55 11.95 11.86
CA GLY A 105 3.07 11.45 10.58
C GLY A 105 4.44 10.78 10.75
N HIS A 106 4.58 9.59 10.18
CA HIS A 106 5.80 8.78 10.20
C HIS A 106 6.29 8.47 8.79
N THR A 107 7.60 8.33 8.66
CA THR A 107 8.27 7.94 7.42
C THR A 107 8.09 6.45 7.13
N ILE A 108 8.34 6.06 5.87
CA ILE A 108 8.33 4.66 5.45
C ILE A 108 9.29 3.77 6.28
N ASP A 109 10.42 4.33 6.71
CA ASP A 109 11.43 3.63 7.50
C ASP A 109 10.96 3.40 8.95
N GLU A 110 10.30 4.39 9.56
CA GLU A 110 9.68 4.25 10.88
C GLU A 110 8.58 3.19 10.84
N TRP A 111 7.70 3.24 9.84
CA TRP A 111 6.67 2.21 9.64
C TRP A 111 7.29 0.82 9.48
N LEU A 112 8.26 0.65 8.57
CA LEU A 112 8.87 -0.66 8.33
C LEU A 112 9.56 -1.22 9.59
N LYS A 113 10.24 -0.36 10.36
CA LYS A 113 10.95 -0.76 11.58
C LYS A 113 10.08 -1.52 12.56
N VAL A 114 8.81 -1.14 12.69
CA VAL A 114 7.89 -1.75 13.66
C VAL A 114 6.83 -2.66 13.03
N THR A 115 6.58 -2.54 11.73
CA THR A 115 5.56 -3.35 11.02
C THR A 115 6.12 -4.52 10.23
N ASN A 116 7.45 -4.68 10.12
CA ASN A 116 8.06 -5.79 9.36
C ASN A 116 7.69 -7.18 9.90
N GLN A 117 7.17 -7.30 11.11
CA GLN A 117 6.71 -8.56 11.71
C GLN A 117 5.21 -8.83 11.50
N ILE A 118 4.46 -7.87 10.96
CA ILE A 118 3.00 -7.92 10.79
C ILE A 118 2.67 -8.23 9.32
N ASP A 119 1.47 -8.73 9.06
CA ASP A 119 0.99 -9.07 7.72
C ASP A 119 0.92 -7.88 6.76
N PHE A 120 0.87 -6.64 7.24
CA PHE A 120 0.80 -5.43 6.41
C PHE A 120 2.01 -4.53 6.66
N PRO A 121 3.23 -4.93 6.24
CA PRO A 121 4.39 -4.10 6.43
C PRO A 121 4.26 -2.84 5.58
N MET A 122 4.49 -1.66 6.17
CA MET A 122 4.60 -0.35 5.49
C MET A 122 3.48 0.07 4.53
N ILE A 123 2.33 -0.62 4.52
CA ILE A 123 1.26 -0.39 3.54
C ILE A 123 0.66 1.02 3.66
N VAL A 124 0.64 1.57 4.88
CA VAL A 124 0.19 2.93 5.20
C VAL A 124 0.98 3.99 4.44
N ASP A 125 2.26 3.76 4.17
CA ASP A 125 3.07 4.69 3.35
C ASP A 125 2.98 4.37 1.84
N GLN A 126 2.93 3.08 1.47
CA GLN A 126 2.88 2.67 0.06
C GLN A 126 1.58 3.08 -0.65
N VAL A 127 0.43 2.98 0.03
CA VAL A 127 -0.88 3.27 -0.55
C VAL A 127 -0.97 4.74 -1.05
N PRO A 128 -0.63 5.76 -0.25
CA PRO A 128 -0.54 7.13 -0.74
C PRO A 128 0.40 7.30 -1.93
N ARG A 129 1.59 6.66 -1.94
CA ARG A 129 2.52 6.74 -3.09
C ARG A 129 1.90 6.20 -4.37
N TYR A 130 1.14 5.11 -4.26
CA TYR A 130 0.41 4.55 -5.39
C TYR A 130 -0.61 5.55 -5.93
N PHE A 131 -1.48 6.09 -5.07
CA PHE A 131 -2.55 7.03 -5.47
C PHE A 131 -2.07 8.39 -5.96
N LYS A 132 -0.81 8.76 -5.68
CA LYS A 132 -0.16 9.97 -6.21
C LYS A 132 0.36 9.78 -7.64
N ASN A 133 0.45 8.55 -8.12
CA ASN A 133 0.81 8.28 -9.51
C ASN A 133 -0.37 8.69 -10.42
N PRO A 134 -0.17 9.56 -11.43
CA PRO A 134 -1.26 9.96 -12.34
C PRO A 134 -1.83 8.80 -13.16
N ARG A 135 -1.18 7.63 -13.17
CA ARG A 135 -1.64 6.39 -13.80
C ARG A 135 -2.29 5.42 -12.80
N SER A 136 -2.46 5.80 -11.54
CA SER A 136 -3.17 4.99 -10.56
C SER A 136 -4.65 4.89 -10.93
N CYS A 137 -5.30 3.83 -10.46
CA CYS A 137 -6.76 3.81 -10.45
C CYS A 137 -7.33 4.79 -9.41
N ASP A 138 -8.66 4.94 -9.43
CA ASP A 138 -9.40 5.75 -8.45
C ASP A 138 -9.87 4.95 -7.24
N ILE A 139 -10.05 3.63 -7.40
CA ILE A 139 -10.43 2.68 -6.35
C ILE A 139 -9.54 1.43 -6.46
N VAL A 140 -8.94 1.00 -5.36
CA VAL A 140 -8.24 -0.29 -5.24
C VAL A 140 -9.07 -1.21 -4.38
N THR A 141 -9.32 -2.44 -4.81
CA THR A 141 -9.92 -3.48 -3.95
C THR A 141 -8.93 -4.61 -3.73
N SER A 142 -9.04 -5.30 -2.59
CA SER A 142 -8.25 -6.50 -2.32
C SER A 142 -9.12 -7.62 -1.76
N THR A 143 -8.81 -8.83 -2.21
CA THR A 143 -9.38 -10.08 -1.73
C THR A 143 -8.48 -10.78 -0.71
N LEU A 144 -7.33 -10.19 -0.38
CA LEU A 144 -6.28 -10.80 0.45
C LEU A 144 -5.82 -12.19 -0.05
N GLY A 145 -6.00 -12.45 -1.34
CA GLY A 145 -5.64 -13.72 -1.98
C GLY A 145 -6.68 -14.84 -1.84
N GLU A 146 -7.87 -14.56 -1.28
CA GLU A 146 -8.98 -15.53 -1.23
C GLU A 146 -9.52 -15.82 -2.64
N TYR A 147 -9.50 -14.80 -3.52
CA TYR A 147 -9.95 -14.90 -4.91
C TYR A 147 -8.95 -14.21 -5.83
N GLY A 148 -8.51 -14.92 -6.88
CA GLY A 148 -7.75 -14.36 -7.99
C GLY A 148 -8.65 -14.14 -9.21
N PHE A 149 -8.51 -12.99 -9.86
CA PHE A 149 -9.22 -12.69 -11.10
C PHE A 149 -8.23 -12.73 -12.27
N GLY A 150 -8.23 -13.83 -13.02
CA GLY A 150 -7.49 -13.94 -14.27
C GLY A 150 -8.33 -13.44 -15.44
N TYR A 151 -7.96 -12.31 -16.03
CA TYR A 151 -8.62 -11.81 -17.23
C TYR A 151 -7.58 -11.50 -18.31
N GLU A 152 -7.58 -12.29 -19.38
CA GLU A 152 -6.65 -12.12 -20.49
C GLU A 152 -7.45 -11.99 -21.78
N HIS A 153 -7.21 -10.91 -22.53
CA HIS A 153 -7.82 -10.66 -23.85
C HIS A 153 -9.36 -10.81 -23.88
N GLY A 154 -10.06 -10.24 -22.90
CA GLY A 154 -11.53 -10.28 -22.89
C GLY A 154 -12.11 -11.60 -22.35
N LYS A 155 -11.27 -12.51 -21.84
CA LYS A 155 -11.70 -13.83 -21.36
C LYS A 155 -11.22 -14.06 -19.95
N THR A 156 -12.13 -14.52 -19.11
CA THR A 156 -11.77 -15.11 -17.81
C THR A 156 -10.91 -16.33 -18.08
N LYS A 157 -9.65 -16.30 -17.68
CA LYS A 157 -8.78 -17.46 -17.71
C LYS A 157 -8.82 -18.17 -16.37
N ALA A 158 -8.64 -19.49 -16.43
CA ALA A 158 -8.71 -20.37 -15.27
C ALA A 158 -7.77 -19.92 -14.15
N ASN A 159 -8.23 -20.11 -12.92
CA ASN A 159 -7.51 -19.79 -11.68
C ASN A 159 -6.12 -20.44 -11.68
N TYR A 160 -5.07 -19.63 -11.73
CA TYR A 160 -3.79 -20.08 -11.21
C TYR A 160 -3.94 -20.20 -9.69
N PRO A 161 -3.60 -21.35 -9.08
CA PRO A 161 -3.71 -21.53 -7.62
C PRO A 161 -2.74 -20.61 -6.86
N TYR A 162 -1.78 -20.00 -7.56
CA TYR A 162 -0.78 -19.12 -7.01
C TYR A 162 -0.81 -17.78 -7.74
N SER A 163 -0.92 -16.70 -6.96
CA SER A 163 -0.84 -15.33 -7.43
C SER A 163 -0.09 -14.48 -6.39
N HIS A 164 0.29 -13.27 -6.76
CA HIS A 164 0.97 -12.30 -5.91
C HIS A 164 0.14 -11.00 -5.83
N ASP A 165 0.72 -9.88 -5.39
CA ASP A 165 0.10 -8.54 -5.37
C ASP A 165 -1.06 -8.30 -4.37
N ILE A 166 -1.14 -9.08 -3.30
CA ILE A 166 -2.25 -9.01 -2.33
C ILE A 166 -1.99 -8.10 -1.11
N GLY A 167 -0.90 -7.33 -1.10
CA GLY A 167 -0.55 -6.38 -0.03
C GLY A 167 -0.20 -7.02 1.33
N LEU A 168 -0.13 -8.35 1.39
CA LEU A 168 0.27 -9.11 2.57
C LEU A 168 1.78 -9.39 2.56
N LYS A 169 2.39 -9.50 3.75
CA LYS A 169 3.82 -9.80 3.96
C LYS A 169 4.29 -11.00 3.15
N LYS A 170 3.47 -12.06 3.09
CA LYS A 170 3.76 -13.28 2.30
C LYS A 170 3.95 -13.03 0.80
N SER A 171 3.43 -11.93 0.27
CA SER A 171 3.58 -11.53 -1.14
C SER A 171 4.50 -10.32 -1.33
N MET A 172 4.87 -9.63 -0.24
CA MET A 172 5.76 -8.46 -0.27
C MET A 172 7.21 -8.80 0.10
N THR A 173 7.45 -9.98 0.69
CA THR A 173 8.78 -10.41 1.14
C THR A 173 9.51 -11.16 0.05
N VAL A 174 10.71 -10.70 -0.28
CA VAL A 174 11.62 -11.36 -1.24
C VAL A 174 13.03 -11.44 -0.64
N PRO A 175 13.82 -12.48 -0.98
CA PRO A 175 15.20 -12.56 -0.52
C PRO A 175 16.06 -11.47 -1.19
N PHE A 176 16.94 -10.85 -0.40
CA PHE A 176 17.96 -9.94 -0.89
C PHE A 176 19.33 -10.39 -0.40
N ILE A 177 20.21 -10.78 -1.33
CA ILE A 177 21.53 -11.31 -1.03
C ILE A 177 22.56 -10.61 -1.92
N ILE A 178 23.55 -10.00 -1.30
CA ILE A 178 24.76 -9.49 -1.97
C ILE A 178 25.94 -10.32 -1.49
N GLY A 179 26.68 -10.90 -2.43
CA GLY A 179 27.89 -11.67 -2.14
C GLY A 179 28.94 -11.48 -3.24
N GLY A 180 30.17 -11.90 -2.97
CA GLY A 180 31.26 -11.86 -3.94
C GLY A 180 32.60 -11.50 -3.28
N SER A 181 32.95 -10.21 -3.29
CA SER A 181 34.25 -9.72 -2.83
C SER A 181 34.40 -9.81 -1.30
N PRO A 182 35.62 -10.10 -0.78
CA PRO A 182 35.94 -9.98 0.65
C PRO A 182 35.70 -8.58 1.23
N ASN A 183 35.61 -7.55 0.39
CA ASN A 183 35.32 -6.18 0.82
C ASN A 183 33.84 -5.93 1.12
N ILE A 184 32.94 -6.85 0.77
CA ILE A 184 31.52 -6.76 1.14
C ILE A 184 31.40 -7.20 2.61
N PRO A 185 30.91 -6.34 3.52
CA PRO A 185 30.76 -6.70 4.92
C PRO A 185 29.84 -7.91 5.09
N ARG A 186 30.20 -8.81 6.01
CA ARG A 186 29.31 -9.88 6.44
C ARG A 186 28.25 -9.29 7.36
N LEU A 187 27.03 -9.17 6.84
CA LEU A 187 25.90 -8.57 7.53
C LEU A 187 24.63 -9.39 7.28
N GLU A 188 23.82 -9.57 8.32
CA GLU A 188 22.48 -10.14 8.22
C GLU A 188 21.49 -9.06 8.67
N LEU A 189 20.48 -8.80 7.85
CA LEU A 189 19.49 -7.76 8.09
C LEU A 189 18.13 -8.38 8.38
N PRO A 190 17.43 -7.95 9.45
CA PRO A 190 16.09 -8.45 9.74
C PRO A 190 15.06 -8.02 8.67
N TYR A 191 15.31 -6.89 8.01
CA TYR A 191 14.48 -6.34 6.94
C TYR A 191 15.25 -5.30 6.12
N CYS A 192 14.80 -5.09 4.88
CA CYS A 192 15.15 -3.94 4.04
C CYS A 192 14.04 -3.73 3.00
N LYS A 193 14.11 -2.63 2.25
CA LYS A 193 13.19 -2.36 1.13
C LYS A 193 13.90 -2.73 -0.17
N THR A 194 13.14 -3.17 -1.17
CA THR A 194 13.68 -3.34 -2.54
C THR A 194 14.28 -2.04 -3.09
N THR A 195 13.77 -0.88 -2.67
CA THR A 195 14.30 0.44 -3.04
C THR A 195 15.65 0.77 -2.42
N ASP A 196 16.11 0.03 -1.40
CA ASP A 196 17.43 0.18 -0.77
C ASP A 196 18.55 -0.50 -1.60
N MET A 197 18.19 -1.35 -2.56
CA MET A 197 19.15 -2.05 -3.42
C MET A 197 20.05 -1.08 -4.20
N VAL A 198 19.46 -0.09 -4.87
CA VAL A 198 20.22 0.84 -5.72
C VAL A 198 21.20 1.69 -4.90
N PRO A 199 20.80 2.38 -3.81
CA PRO A 199 21.74 3.08 -2.93
C PRO A 199 22.87 2.19 -2.40
N THR A 200 22.56 0.94 -2.03
CA THR A 200 23.55 -0.02 -1.53
C THR A 200 24.60 -0.35 -2.57
N LEU A 201 24.17 -0.67 -3.79
CA LEU A 201 25.09 -1.00 -4.89
C LEU A 201 25.97 0.20 -5.25
N LEU A 202 25.43 1.42 -5.28
CA LEU A 202 26.21 2.62 -5.53
C LEU A 202 27.21 2.90 -4.39
N CYS A 203 26.81 2.70 -3.14
CA CYS A 203 27.70 2.82 -1.98
C CYS A 203 28.91 1.87 -2.10
N LEU A 204 28.71 0.62 -2.50
CA LEU A 204 29.79 -0.35 -2.75
C LEU A 204 30.73 0.07 -3.90
N LEU A 205 30.23 0.86 -4.86
CA LEU A 205 31.01 1.40 -5.98
C LEU A 205 31.66 2.75 -5.66
N GLY A 206 31.44 3.33 -4.47
CA GLY A 206 31.90 4.68 -4.12
C GLY A 206 31.10 5.81 -4.76
N GLU A 207 29.90 5.51 -5.27
CA GLU A 207 29.01 6.44 -5.96
C GLU A 207 27.85 6.89 -5.07
N LYS A 208 27.25 8.04 -5.41
CA LYS A 208 26.07 8.56 -4.70
C LYS A 208 24.79 8.34 -5.52
N PRO A 209 23.69 7.90 -4.89
CA PRO A 209 22.41 7.85 -5.57
C PRO A 209 21.92 9.26 -5.96
N HIS A 210 21.12 9.33 -7.01
CA HIS A 210 20.39 10.55 -7.35
C HIS A 210 19.47 10.95 -6.19
N TYR A 211 19.30 12.25 -5.94
CA TYR A 211 18.53 12.77 -4.80
C TYR A 211 17.06 12.36 -4.76
N SER A 212 16.52 11.89 -5.90
CA SER A 212 15.13 11.42 -6.01
C SER A 212 14.92 9.97 -5.54
N VAL A 213 16.00 9.23 -5.25
CA VAL A 213 15.91 7.87 -4.73
C VAL A 213 15.44 7.92 -3.28
N VAL A 214 14.39 7.16 -2.97
CA VAL A 214 13.76 7.14 -1.63
C VAL A 214 14.44 6.13 -0.68
N GLY A 215 15.09 5.10 -1.23
CA GLY A 215 15.82 4.12 -0.42
C GLY A 215 17.12 4.69 0.16
N LYS A 216 17.69 3.94 1.10
CA LYS A 216 18.99 4.21 1.72
C LYS A 216 19.94 3.03 1.56
N SER A 217 21.22 3.21 1.85
CA SER A 217 22.15 2.08 1.83
C SER A 217 21.77 1.11 2.95
N VAL A 218 21.85 -0.19 2.71
CA VAL A 218 21.58 -1.17 3.77
C VAL A 218 22.63 -1.11 4.90
N PHE A 219 23.79 -0.51 4.63
CA PHE A 219 24.80 -0.22 5.66
C PHE A 219 24.40 0.93 6.60
N ASP A 220 23.31 1.65 6.30
CA ASP A 220 22.77 2.72 7.16
C ASP A 220 21.71 2.19 8.14
N TYR A 221 21.48 0.86 8.18
CA TYR A 221 20.59 0.22 9.15
C TYR A 221 21.29 -0.16 10.46
N SER A 222 22.62 -0.26 10.42
CA SER A 222 23.49 -0.66 11.54
C SER A 222 23.94 0.52 12.39
#